data_AF-A0A3N5EQJ6-F1
#
_entry.id   AF-A0A3N5EQJ6-F1
#
_cell.length_a   1.000
_cell.length_b   1.000
_cell.length_c   1.000
_cell.angle_alpha   90.00
_cell.angle_beta   90.00
_cell.angle_gamma   90.00
#
_symmetry.space_group_name_H-M   'P 1'
#
loop_
_entity.id
_entity.type
_entity.pdbx_description
1 polymer ?
#
loop_
_entity_poly.entity_id
_entity_poly.type
_entity_poly.pdbx_seq_one_letter_code
_entity_poly.pdbx_strand_id
1 'polypeptide(L)'
;MAPIRFPAGATLGGMAVGGRFASAKGVRSARVVGPNGSVVTMTSRFPGIIAGLEMRTRVASRESAENILEDAQNRAPEGSRNFVDPETGEWHPGLLKDSLYLVDLDIAEDWAVASDLRYAPYVEFGTSVMPAQPFLIPALEAERGPYIARTTAALQAL
;
A
#
# COMPACT_ATOMS: atom_id res chain seq x y z
N MET A 1 -21.04 31.85 3.75
CA MET A 1 -21.21 30.80 2.72
C MET A 1 -22.34 31.23 1.79
N ALA A 2 -22.04 31.61 0.55
CA ALA A 2 -23.05 32.04 -0.42
C ALA A 2 -23.68 30.82 -1.12
N PRO A 3 -25.00 30.78 -1.35
CA PRO A 3 -25.65 29.70 -2.09
C PRO A 3 -25.35 29.83 -3.59
N ILE A 4 -24.92 28.74 -4.21
CA ILE A 4 -24.76 28.64 -5.66
C ILE A 4 -26.17 28.69 -6.28
N ARG A 5 -26.46 29.73 -7.05
CA ARG A 5 -27.68 29.82 -7.86
C ARG A 5 -27.46 29.09 -9.18
N PHE A 6 -28.28 28.09 -9.44
CA PHE A 6 -28.39 27.48 -10.76
C PHE A 6 -29.43 28.24 -11.61
N PRO A 7 -29.18 28.46 -12.92
CA PRO A 7 -30.17 29.06 -13.80
C PRO A 7 -31.39 28.15 -13.97
N ALA A 8 -32.57 28.76 -14.04
CA ALA A 8 -33.83 28.05 -14.22
C ALA A 8 -33.86 27.34 -15.58
N GLY A 9 -34.02 26.01 -15.57
CA GLY A 9 -34.18 25.21 -16.79
C GLY A 9 -33.56 23.80 -16.78
N ALA A 10 -32.78 23.42 -15.77
CA ALA A 10 -32.16 22.09 -15.73
C ALA A 10 -33.15 21.02 -15.20
N THR A 11 -33.80 20.30 -16.11
CA THR A 11 -34.53 19.07 -15.80
C THR A 11 -33.57 17.89 -15.62
N LEU A 12 -33.92 16.98 -14.70
CA LEU A 12 -33.15 15.78 -14.29
C LEU A 12 -32.88 14.75 -15.40
N GLY A 13 -33.31 14.99 -16.65
CA GLY A 13 -33.18 14.06 -17.78
C GLY A 13 -31.99 14.32 -18.71
N GLY A 14 -31.14 15.32 -18.45
CA GLY A 14 -30.11 15.79 -19.38
C GLY A 14 -28.67 15.76 -18.88
N MET A 15 -28.34 14.98 -17.84
CA MET A 15 -26.94 14.85 -17.35
C MET A 15 -26.29 13.55 -17.83
N ALA A 16 -26.28 13.36 -19.15
CA ALA A 16 -25.27 12.57 -19.83
C ALA A 16 -24.85 13.40 -21.05
N VAL A 17 -23.55 13.46 -21.32
CA VAL A 17 -22.89 14.28 -22.35
C VAL A 17 -22.41 15.65 -21.85
N GLY A 18 -21.11 15.72 -21.55
CA GLY A 18 -20.34 16.97 -21.61
C GLY A 18 -20.16 17.69 -20.27
N GLY A 19 -19.48 17.08 -19.30
CA GLY A 19 -19.10 17.80 -18.09
C GLY A 19 -17.95 17.11 -17.38
N ARG A 20 -16.77 17.72 -17.41
CA ARG A 20 -15.58 17.31 -16.65
C ARG A 20 -16.00 16.97 -15.21
N PHE A 21 -15.71 15.74 -14.78
CA PHE A 21 -15.75 15.38 -13.38
C PHE A 21 -14.75 16.28 -12.64
N ALA A 22 -15.25 17.37 -12.05
CA ALA A 22 -14.52 18.09 -11.04
C ALA A 22 -14.32 17.12 -9.88
N SER A 23 -13.05 16.82 -9.60
CA SER A 23 -12.60 15.92 -8.53
C SER A 23 -13.48 16.09 -7.28
N ALA A 24 -14.18 15.02 -6.92
CA ALA A 24 -15.07 14.94 -5.76
C ALA A 24 -14.31 14.93 -4.41
N LYS A 25 -13.16 15.61 -4.33
CA LYS A 25 -12.48 15.87 -3.05
C LYS A 25 -13.32 16.88 -2.24
N GLY A 26 -14.22 16.38 -1.40
CA GLY A 26 -14.69 17.12 -0.23
C GLY A 26 -16.18 17.47 -0.11
N VAL A 27 -17.07 16.99 -0.99
CA VAL A 27 -18.51 17.26 -0.83
C VAL A 27 -19.09 16.36 0.28
N ARG A 28 -19.21 16.91 1.49
CA ARG A 28 -19.72 16.20 2.69
C ARG A 28 -21.25 16.20 2.78
N SER A 29 -21.93 17.20 2.20
CA SER A 29 -23.39 17.26 2.16
C SER A 29 -23.90 18.11 1.00
N ALA A 30 -25.01 17.70 0.39
CA ALA A 30 -25.76 18.49 -0.58
C ALA A 30 -27.14 18.85 0.01
N ARG A 31 -27.55 20.11 -0.12
CA ARG A 31 -28.86 20.58 0.30
C ARG A 31 -29.74 20.72 -0.93
N VAL A 32 -30.80 19.92 -1.02
CA VAL A 32 -31.77 19.92 -2.12
C VAL A 32 -33.05 20.59 -1.61
N VAL A 33 -33.55 21.59 -2.35
CA VAL A 33 -34.81 22.26 -2.04
C VAL A 33 -35.89 21.74 -2.99
N GLY A 34 -36.93 21.13 -2.44
CA GLY A 34 -38.06 20.59 -3.17
C GLY A 34 -39.05 21.68 -3.62
N PRO A 35 -39.91 21.38 -4.61
CA PRO A 35 -40.86 22.34 -5.18
C PRO A 35 -41.93 22.86 -4.19
N ASN A 36 -42.10 22.18 -3.05
CA ASN A 36 -42.97 22.59 -1.93
C ASN A 36 -42.23 23.38 -0.83
N GLY A 37 -40.99 23.81 -1.06
CA GLY A 37 -40.16 24.48 -0.06
C GLY A 37 -39.52 23.52 0.98
N SER A 38 -39.72 22.21 0.84
CA SER A 38 -39.02 21.23 1.69
C SER A 38 -37.53 21.26 1.42
N VAL A 39 -36.73 21.02 2.46
CA VAL A 39 -35.27 21.00 2.36
C VAL A 39 -34.80 19.62 2.77
N VAL A 40 -34.18 18.90 1.84
CA VAL A 40 -33.54 17.61 2.11
C VAL A 40 -32.03 17.82 2.11
N THR A 41 -31.38 17.50 3.23
CA THR A 41 -29.92 17.46 3.30
C THR A 41 -29.46 16.04 3.08
N MET A 42 -28.73 15.80 2.01
CA MET A 42 -28.10 14.52 1.70
C MET A 42 -26.65 14.57 2.15
N THR A 43 -26.28 13.76 3.13
CA THR A 43 -24.89 13.66 3.60
C THR A 43 -24.19 12.52 2.87
N SER A 44 -23.00 12.79 2.33
CA SER A 44 -22.21 11.78 1.63
C SER A 44 -21.53 10.85 2.63
N ARG A 45 -21.71 9.53 2.47
CA ARG A 45 -20.97 8.51 3.23
C ARG A 45 -19.60 8.20 2.64
N PHE A 46 -19.32 8.65 1.42
CA PHE A 46 -18.07 8.37 0.70
C PHE A 46 -16.81 8.72 1.50
N PRO A 47 -16.71 9.87 2.21
CA PRO A 47 -15.51 10.17 3.00
C PRO A 47 -15.25 9.13 4.11
N GLY A 48 -16.29 8.64 4.76
CA GLY A 48 -16.16 7.62 5.81
C GLY A 48 -15.78 6.25 5.24
N ILE A 49 -16.34 5.91 4.08
CA ILE A 49 -16.01 4.66 3.36
C ILE A 49 -14.55 4.67 2.90
N ILE A 50 -14.08 5.78 2.32
CA ILE A 50 -12.69 5.93 1.86
C ILE A 50 -11.72 5.80 3.04
N ALA A 51 -11.94 6.56 4.11
CA ALA A 51 -11.07 6.50 5.30
C ALA A 51 -11.06 5.11 5.96
N GLY A 52 -12.22 4.42 5.98
CA GLY A 52 -12.31 3.05 6.48
C GLY A 52 -11.59 2.04 5.60
N LEU A 53 -11.63 2.23 4.28
CA LEU A 53 -10.92 1.38 3.33
C LEU A 53 -9.40 1.58 3.44
N GLU A 54 -8.93 2.83 3.43
CA GLU A 54 -7.50 3.19 3.56
C GLU A 54 -6.88 2.54 4.80
N MET A 55 -7.53 2.68 5.97
CA MET A 55 -7.03 2.07 7.20
C MET A 55 -6.94 0.53 7.11
N ARG A 56 -7.93 -0.13 6.52
CA ARG A 56 -7.93 -1.60 6.39
C ARG A 56 -6.91 -2.10 5.38
N THR A 57 -6.75 -1.39 4.26
CA THR A 57 -5.72 -1.72 3.27
C THR A 57 -4.33 -1.53 3.86
N ARG A 58 -4.11 -0.47 4.65
CA ARG A 58 -2.82 -0.23 5.33
C ARG A 58 -2.48 -1.34 6.32
N VAL A 59 -3.44 -1.82 7.09
CA VAL A 59 -3.25 -2.97 8.00
C VAL A 59 -2.89 -4.22 7.21
N ALA A 60 -3.62 -4.52 6.14
CA ALA A 60 -3.35 -5.68 5.29
C ALA A 60 -1.97 -5.61 4.61
N SER A 61 -1.54 -4.43 4.15
CA SER A 61 -0.21 -4.21 3.56
C SER A 61 0.89 -4.44 4.60
N ARG A 62 0.72 -3.90 5.81
CA ARG A 62 1.68 -4.09 6.91
C ARG A 62 1.83 -5.56 7.30
N GLU A 63 0.71 -6.27 7.51
CA GLU A 63 0.72 -7.70 7.85
C GLU A 63 1.42 -8.52 6.77
N SER A 64 1.20 -8.18 5.50
CA SER A 64 1.88 -8.85 4.38
C SER A 64 3.39 -8.59 4.39
N ALA A 65 3.80 -7.35 4.67
CA ALA A 65 5.22 -7.01 4.75
C ALA A 65 5.91 -7.71 5.93
N GLU A 66 5.25 -7.78 7.09
CA GLU A 66 5.74 -8.53 8.27
C GLU A 66 5.91 -10.02 7.93
N ASN A 67 4.93 -10.64 7.26
CA ASN A 67 5.03 -12.03 6.80
C ASN A 67 6.17 -12.25 5.79
N ILE A 68 6.34 -11.34 4.81
CA ILE A 68 7.44 -11.42 3.84
C ILE A 68 8.78 -11.29 4.54
N LEU A 69 8.91 -10.36 5.49
CA LEU A 69 10.14 -10.18 6.26
C LEU A 69 10.49 -11.46 7.02
N GLU A 70 9.52 -12.04 7.75
CA GLU A 70 9.74 -13.27 8.51
C GLU A 70 10.16 -14.44 7.60
N ASP A 71 9.47 -14.65 6.48
CA ASP A 71 9.82 -15.73 5.54
C ASP A 71 11.18 -15.48 4.85
N ALA A 72 11.46 -14.23 4.45
CA ALA A 72 12.75 -13.85 3.90
C ALA A 72 13.89 -14.09 4.91
N GLN A 73 13.68 -13.75 6.18
CA GLN A 73 14.63 -14.02 7.28
C GLN A 73 14.85 -15.51 7.51
N ASN A 74 13.82 -16.34 7.37
CA ASN A 74 13.93 -17.79 7.52
C ASN A 74 14.64 -18.47 6.34
N ARG A 75 14.57 -17.86 5.15
CA ARG A 75 15.26 -18.33 3.94
C ARG A 75 16.67 -17.78 3.80
N ALA A 76 16.94 -16.61 4.37
CA ALA A 76 18.21 -15.93 4.26
C ALA A 76 19.34 -16.86 4.73
N PRO A 77 20.38 -17.05 3.93
CA PRO A 77 21.47 -17.92 4.32
C PRO A 77 22.17 -17.37 5.56
N GLU A 78 22.36 -18.24 6.54
CA GLU A 78 23.20 -17.95 7.69
C GLU A 78 24.65 -17.85 7.19
N GLY A 79 25.15 -16.62 7.07
CA GLY A 79 26.51 -16.39 6.59
C GLY A 79 27.51 -17.16 7.44
N SER A 80 28.36 -17.97 6.80
CA SER A 80 29.56 -18.48 7.47
C SER A 80 30.38 -17.27 7.94
N ARG A 81 31.03 -17.45 9.09
CA ARG A 81 31.82 -16.47 9.86
C ARG A 81 32.92 -15.70 9.10
N ASN A 82 32.94 -15.51 7.79
CA ASN A 82 34.15 -15.08 7.08
C ASN A 82 33.97 -13.99 6.00
N PHE A 83 32.85 -13.25 5.93
CA PHE A 83 32.78 -12.09 5.04
C PHE A 83 33.46 -10.88 5.69
N VAL A 84 34.54 -10.41 5.08
CA VAL A 84 35.24 -9.17 5.43
C VAL A 84 34.96 -8.17 4.32
N ASP A 85 34.45 -7.01 4.69
CA ASP A 85 34.25 -5.89 3.76
C ASP A 85 35.62 -5.50 3.17
N PRO A 86 35.80 -5.55 1.84
CA PRO A 86 37.07 -5.25 1.20
C PRO A 86 37.42 -3.76 1.21
N GLU A 87 36.47 -2.85 1.41
CA GLU A 87 36.71 -1.40 1.47
C GLU A 87 37.12 -0.95 2.88
N THR A 88 36.53 -1.53 3.91
CA THR A 88 36.75 -1.13 5.31
C THR A 88 37.65 -2.09 6.09
N GLY A 89 37.81 -3.32 5.61
CA GLY A 89 38.48 -4.40 6.33
C GLY A 89 37.69 -4.91 7.54
N GLU A 90 36.45 -4.45 7.74
CA GLU A 90 35.61 -4.88 8.86
C GLU A 90 34.96 -6.24 8.59
N TRP A 91 34.89 -7.04 9.64
CA TRP A 91 34.35 -8.39 9.59
C TRP A 91 32.84 -8.35 9.85
N HIS A 92 32.04 -8.76 8.86
CA HIS A 92 30.57 -8.82 8.93
C HIS A 92 30.07 -10.22 8.61
N PRO A 93 30.11 -11.17 9.55
CA PRO A 93 29.54 -12.50 9.33
C PRO A 93 28.02 -12.43 9.43
N GLY A 94 27.32 -13.35 8.78
CA GLY A 94 26.13 -13.98 9.38
C GLY A 94 24.83 -13.18 9.49
N LEU A 95 24.82 -11.86 9.39
CA LEU A 95 23.66 -11.05 9.78
C LEU A 95 22.73 -10.69 8.60
N LEU A 96 22.80 -11.36 7.45
CA LEU A 96 21.86 -11.03 6.36
C LEU A 96 20.41 -11.11 6.86
N LYS A 97 20.10 -12.18 7.60
CA LYS A 97 18.84 -12.34 8.33
C LYS A 97 18.52 -11.13 9.22
N ASP A 98 19.44 -10.76 10.10
CA ASP A 98 19.22 -9.70 11.10
C ASP A 98 19.27 -8.29 10.51
N SER A 99 19.80 -8.15 9.28
CA SER A 99 19.86 -6.88 8.54
C SER A 99 18.61 -6.58 7.73
N LEU A 100 17.66 -7.51 7.65
CA LEU A 100 16.39 -7.28 6.97
C LEU A 100 15.42 -6.54 7.90
N TYR A 101 14.79 -5.49 7.38
CA TYR A 101 13.85 -4.67 8.14
C TYR A 101 12.72 -4.13 7.27
N LEU A 102 11.68 -3.61 7.93
CA LEU A 102 10.55 -2.94 7.29
C LEU A 102 10.79 -1.44 7.16
N VAL A 103 10.41 -0.90 6.01
CA VAL A 103 10.36 0.53 5.72
C VAL A 103 8.92 0.90 5.42
N ASP A 104 8.38 1.86 6.18
CA ASP A 104 7.15 2.57 5.78
C ASP A 104 7.53 3.56 4.67
N LEU A 105 6.99 3.37 3.48
CA LEU A 105 7.38 4.17 2.32
C LEU A 105 6.73 5.56 2.31
N ASP A 106 5.79 5.87 3.22
CA ASP A 106 4.98 7.11 3.31
C ASP A 106 4.22 7.49 2.01
N ILE A 107 4.56 6.88 0.88
CA ILE A 107 3.99 6.99 -0.45
C ILE A 107 3.04 5.81 -0.59
N ALA A 108 1.78 6.12 -0.90
CA ALA A 108 0.71 5.14 -1.09
C ALA A 108 0.38 4.23 0.11
N GLU A 109 0.83 4.60 1.32
CA GLU A 109 0.63 3.79 2.55
C GLU A 109 1.20 2.36 2.43
N ASP A 110 2.28 2.23 1.66
CA ASP A 110 2.92 0.96 1.37
C ASP A 110 4.12 0.67 2.29
N TRP A 111 4.43 -0.61 2.40
CA TRP A 111 5.56 -1.14 3.18
C TRP A 111 6.53 -1.85 2.25
N ALA A 112 7.82 -1.75 2.55
CA ALA A 112 8.88 -2.47 1.86
C ALA A 112 9.73 -3.27 2.85
N VAL A 113 10.28 -4.39 2.36
CA VAL A 113 11.34 -5.14 3.05
C VAL A 113 12.68 -4.71 2.44
N ALA A 114 13.58 -4.21 3.27
CA ALA A 114 14.89 -3.67 2.89
C ALA A 114 16.03 -4.36 3.65
N SER A 115 17.27 -4.16 3.19
CA SER A 115 18.49 -4.57 3.88
C SER A 115 19.53 -3.45 3.82
N ASP A 116 20.28 -3.27 4.90
CA ASP A 116 21.41 -2.32 4.95
C ASP A 116 22.69 -2.89 4.32
N LEU A 117 22.68 -4.18 3.98
CA LEU A 117 23.85 -4.85 3.43
C LEU A 117 23.88 -4.71 1.92
N ARG A 118 24.90 -3.99 1.43
CA ARG A 118 25.14 -3.81 -0.01
C ARG A 118 25.22 -5.12 -0.79
N TYR A 119 25.63 -6.20 -0.13
CA TYR A 119 25.80 -7.50 -0.78
C TYR A 119 24.51 -8.34 -0.84
N ALA A 120 23.42 -7.93 -0.21
CA ALA A 120 22.16 -8.68 -0.19
C ALA A 120 21.63 -9.04 -1.60
N PRO A 121 21.65 -8.13 -2.61
CA PRO A 121 21.26 -8.49 -3.97
C PRO A 121 22.19 -9.53 -4.61
N TYR A 122 23.48 -9.51 -4.30
CA TYR A 122 24.43 -10.50 -4.82
C TYR A 122 24.18 -11.89 -4.23
N VAL A 123 23.62 -11.98 -3.03
CA VAL A 123 23.18 -13.25 -2.43
C VAL A 123 21.91 -13.74 -3.10
N GLU A 124 20.92 -12.86 -3.28
CA GLU A 124 19.64 -13.19 -3.93
C GLU A 124 19.83 -13.73 -5.35
N PHE A 125 20.65 -13.05 -6.16
CA PHE A 125 20.80 -13.32 -7.59
C PHE A 125 22.06 -14.10 -7.96
N GLY A 126 22.97 -14.28 -7.01
CA GLY A 126 24.27 -14.90 -7.24
C GLY A 126 25.28 -13.97 -7.94
N THR A 127 26.49 -14.49 -8.10
CA THR A 127 27.62 -13.82 -8.77
C THR A 127 28.37 -14.83 -9.65
N SER A 128 29.40 -14.37 -10.37
CA SER A 128 30.28 -15.27 -11.14
C SER A 128 31.03 -16.30 -10.27
N VAL A 129 31.18 -16.02 -8.96
CA VAL A 129 31.95 -16.84 -8.03
C VAL A 129 31.10 -17.55 -6.97
N MET A 130 29.80 -17.23 -6.88
CA MET A 130 28.88 -17.79 -5.89
C MET A 130 27.49 -18.00 -6.50
N PRO A 131 26.88 -19.19 -6.38
CA PRO A 131 25.52 -19.41 -6.86
C PRO A 131 24.50 -18.55 -6.11
N ALA A 132 23.37 -18.28 -6.76
CA ALA A 132 22.24 -17.58 -6.16
C ALA A 132 21.67 -18.36 -4.97
N GLN A 133 21.29 -17.63 -3.92
CA GLN A 133 20.60 -18.14 -2.74
C GLN A 133 19.36 -17.27 -2.51
N PRO A 134 18.29 -17.49 -3.29
CA PRO A 134 17.10 -16.64 -3.26
C PRO A 134 16.39 -16.75 -1.92
N PHE A 135 16.12 -15.60 -1.30
CA PHE A 135 15.43 -15.48 -0.02
C PHE A 135 14.24 -14.52 -0.10
N LEU A 136 14.36 -13.39 -0.79
CA LEU A 136 13.35 -12.34 -0.79
C LEU A 136 12.26 -12.57 -1.85
N ILE A 137 12.63 -12.87 -3.11
CA ILE A 137 11.64 -13.10 -4.18
C ILE A 137 10.76 -14.32 -3.86
N PRO A 138 11.29 -15.46 -3.40
CA PRO A 138 10.44 -16.58 -3.00
C PRO A 138 9.47 -16.24 -1.87
N ALA A 139 9.88 -15.42 -0.91
CA ALA A 139 9.01 -14.96 0.17
C ALA A 139 7.88 -14.05 -0.34
N LEU A 140 8.20 -13.14 -1.25
CA LEU A 140 7.22 -12.28 -1.91
C LEU A 140 6.17 -13.08 -2.70
N GLU A 141 6.61 -14.06 -3.49
CA GLU A 141 5.71 -14.90 -4.27
C GLU A 141 4.82 -15.79 -3.40
N ALA A 142 5.36 -16.31 -2.28
CA ALA A 142 4.57 -17.07 -1.31
C ALA A 142 3.44 -16.21 -0.70
N GLU A 143 3.71 -14.92 -0.45
CA GLU A 143 2.73 -14.02 0.18
C GLU A 143 1.71 -13.41 -0.80
N ARG A 144 1.94 -13.54 -2.11
CA ARG A 144 1.07 -12.95 -3.14
C ARG A 144 -0.40 -13.37 -2.99
N GLY A 145 -0.66 -14.65 -2.78
CA GLY A 145 -2.02 -15.18 -2.58
C GLY A 145 -2.68 -14.65 -1.30
N PRO A 146 -2.05 -14.84 -0.13
CA PRO A 146 -2.51 -14.28 1.16
C PRO A 146 -2.81 -12.78 1.10
N TYR A 147 -1.95 -11.97 0.47
CA TYR A 147 -2.16 -10.54 0.33
C TYR A 147 -3.42 -10.19 -0.47
N ILE A 148 -3.64 -10.84 -1.61
CA ILE A 148 -4.85 -10.66 -2.42
C ILE A 148 -6.11 -11.05 -1.62
N ALA A 149 -6.03 -12.12 -0.83
CA ALA A 149 -7.15 -12.55 0.01
C ALA A 149 -7.48 -11.50 1.09
N ARG A 150 -6.49 -10.96 1.80
CA ARG A 150 -6.68 -9.93 2.83
C ARG A 150 -7.24 -8.62 2.25
N THR A 151 -6.70 -8.16 1.13
CA THR A 151 -7.19 -6.94 0.45
C THR A 151 -8.60 -7.11 -0.09
N THR A 152 -8.93 -8.28 -0.63
CA THR A 152 -10.30 -8.59 -1.06
C THR A 152 -11.28 -8.61 0.12
N ALA A 153 -10.89 -9.21 1.26
CA ALA A 153 -11.70 -9.21 2.47
C ALA A 153 -11.92 -7.78 3.01
N ALA A 154 -10.88 -6.93 2.97
CA ALA A 154 -10.99 -5.52 3.36
C ALA A 154 -12.02 -4.75 2.51
N LEU A 155 -12.07 -5.02 1.20
CA LEU A 155 -13.03 -4.44 0.26
C LEU A 155 -14.46 -4.96 0.47
N GLN A 156 -14.62 -6.25 0.77
CA GLN A 156 -15.95 -6.87 0.96
C GLN A 156 -16.61 -6.49 2.28
N ALA A 157 -15.85 -6.00 3.26
CA ALA A 157 -16.36 -5.60 4.56
C ALA A 157 -16.88 -4.14 4.60
N LEU A 158 -17.07 -3.51 3.44
CA LEU A 158 -17.70 -2.18 3.25
C LEU A 158 -19.22 -2.28 3.15
#